data_AF-A0A6A3XBP5-F1
#
_entry.id   AF-A0A6A3XBP5-F1
#
_cell.length_a   1.000
_cell.length_b   1.000
_cell.length_c   1.000
_cell.angle_alpha   90.00
_cell.angle_beta   90.00
_cell.angle_gamma   90.00
#
_symmetry.space_group_name_H-M   'P 1'
#
loop_
_entity.id
_entity.type
_entity.pdbx_description
1 polymer ?
#
loop_
_entity_poly.entity_id
_entity_poly.type
_entity_poly.pdbx_seq_one_letter_code
_entity_poly.pdbx_strand_id
1 'polypeptide(L)'
;MRFERSDEMPRGVDSVYDWIYQFTFSRPMKTPARDFSDAVLLAEILAQLVPAWVQLHNYPSTLRFQQKLSNWETLNRKVLTRLKCGISLKHQEDLANAVPGAVELLLIQVKRASVLASQTCVYYKHIATLSVVICNVLTAVNANPSKAEAVT
;
A
#
# COMPACT_ATOMS: atom_id res chain seq x y z
N MET A 1 -16.35 -12.60 -9.56
CA MET A 1 -16.08 -13.22 -10.87
C MET A 1 -14.66 -13.77 -10.80
N ARG A 2 -14.50 -15.10 -10.75
CA ARG A 2 -13.22 -15.78 -10.54
C ARG A 2 -12.58 -15.99 -11.90
N PHE A 3 -11.43 -15.38 -12.13
CA PHE A 3 -10.67 -15.56 -13.37
C PHE A 3 -10.24 -17.03 -13.44
N GLU A 4 -10.60 -17.73 -14.51
CA GLU A 4 -10.10 -19.08 -14.75
C GLU A 4 -8.60 -18.98 -15.02
N ARG A 5 -7.81 -19.60 -14.14
CA ARG A 5 -6.35 -19.69 -14.25
C ARG A 5 -6.04 -20.49 -15.51
N SER A 6 -5.55 -19.82 -16.56
CA SER A 6 -4.97 -20.50 -17.71
C SER A 6 -3.56 -20.97 -17.35
N ASP A 7 -3.29 -22.22 -17.69
CA ASP A 7 -2.15 -23.02 -17.26
C ASP A 7 -0.77 -22.43 -17.65
N GLU A 8 0.21 -22.73 -16.79
CA GLU A 8 1.65 -22.39 -16.83
C GLU A 8 2.06 -20.96 -16.42
N MET A 9 1.92 -20.67 -15.12
CA MET A 9 2.53 -19.50 -14.47
C MET A 9 3.88 -19.86 -13.82
N PRO A 10 4.98 -19.10 -14.03
CA PRO A 10 6.27 -19.36 -13.40
C PRO A 10 6.20 -19.26 -11.86
N ARG A 11 6.89 -20.19 -11.18
CA ARG A 11 6.88 -20.37 -9.71
C ARG A 11 7.15 -19.04 -8.99
N GLY A 12 6.16 -18.54 -8.26
CA GLY A 12 6.26 -17.34 -7.39
C GLY A 12 5.27 -16.22 -7.73
N VAL A 13 4.70 -16.22 -8.94
CA VAL A 13 3.71 -15.22 -9.36
C VAL A 13 2.35 -15.46 -8.69
N ASP A 14 1.99 -16.71 -8.39
CA ASP A 14 0.76 -17.06 -7.65
C ASP A 14 0.69 -16.35 -6.29
N SER A 15 1.83 -16.27 -5.58
CA SER A 15 1.92 -15.57 -4.29
C SER A 15 1.63 -14.07 -4.42
N VAL A 16 1.95 -13.45 -5.56
CA VAL A 16 1.71 -12.02 -5.79
C VAL A 16 0.23 -11.79 -6.04
N TYR A 17 -0.41 -12.62 -6.86
CA TYR A 17 -1.84 -12.50 -7.12
C TYR A 17 -2.69 -12.79 -5.89
N ASP A 18 -2.34 -13.81 -5.09
CA ASP A 18 -3.00 -14.08 -3.81
C ASP A 18 -2.91 -12.89 -2.84
N TRP A 19 -1.79 -12.17 -2.88
CA TRP A 19 -1.63 -10.92 -2.10
C TRP A 19 -2.49 -9.78 -2.65
N ILE A 20 -2.58 -9.62 -3.98
CA ILE A 20 -3.46 -8.63 -4.61
C ILE A 20 -4.93 -8.87 -4.23
N TYR A 21 -5.37 -10.13 -4.18
CA TYR A 21 -6.76 -10.47 -3.85
C TYR A 21 -7.16 -10.16 -2.40
N GLN A 22 -6.21 -9.78 -1.53
CA GLN A 22 -6.51 -9.32 -0.17
C GLN A 22 -7.03 -7.87 -0.13
N PHE A 23 -6.84 -7.11 -1.21
CA PHE A 23 -7.25 -5.70 -1.29
C PHE A 23 -8.62 -5.54 -1.92
N THR A 24 -9.29 -4.44 -1.55
CA THR A 24 -10.55 -4.04 -2.18
C THR A 24 -10.27 -3.12 -3.36
N PHE A 25 -10.88 -3.38 -4.51
CA PHE A 25 -10.75 -2.57 -5.72
C PHE A 25 -12.08 -1.92 -6.10
N SER A 26 -12.01 -0.75 -6.73
CA SER A 26 -13.20 -0.07 -7.27
C SER A 26 -13.80 -0.79 -8.48
N ARG A 27 -12.99 -1.61 -9.17
CA ARG A 27 -13.36 -2.33 -10.40
C ARG A 27 -12.77 -3.75 -10.42
N PRO A 28 -13.42 -4.70 -11.11
CA PRO A 28 -12.89 -6.06 -11.24
C PRO A 28 -11.63 -6.09 -12.11
N MET A 29 -10.58 -6.74 -11.62
CA MET A 29 -9.35 -7.01 -12.37
C MET A 29 -9.51 -8.26 -13.23
N LYS A 30 -9.09 -8.18 -14.50
CA LYS A 30 -9.06 -9.27 -15.47
C LYS A 30 -7.66 -9.53 -16.00
N THR A 31 -7.02 -8.49 -16.53
CA THR A 31 -5.69 -8.57 -17.14
C THR A 31 -4.76 -7.61 -16.39
N PRO A 32 -3.95 -8.11 -15.43
CA PRO A 32 -3.13 -7.26 -14.56
C PRO A 32 -2.31 -6.20 -15.30
N ALA A 33 -1.57 -6.58 -16.34
CA ALA A 33 -0.78 -5.65 -17.15
C ALA A 33 -1.61 -4.48 -17.71
N ARG A 34 -2.83 -4.76 -18.18
CA ARG A 34 -3.73 -3.74 -18.75
C ARG A 34 -4.41 -2.91 -17.66
N ASP A 35 -4.94 -3.58 -16.64
CA ASP A 35 -5.78 -2.93 -15.64
C ASP A 35 -4.98 -2.04 -14.68
N PHE A 36 -3.68 -2.33 -14.53
CA PHE A 36 -2.74 -1.51 -13.78
C PHE A 36 -2.06 -0.43 -14.63
N SER A 37 -2.22 -0.44 -15.96
CA SER A 37 -1.45 0.43 -16.85
C SER A 37 -1.66 1.94 -16.60
N ASP A 38 -2.79 2.34 -16.01
CA ASP A 38 -3.09 3.73 -15.63
C ASP A 38 -2.65 4.09 -14.19
N ALA A 39 -1.96 3.19 -13.50
CA ALA A 39 -1.51 3.27 -12.11
C ALA A 39 -2.61 3.33 -11.03
N VAL A 40 -3.90 3.37 -11.41
CA VAL A 40 -5.02 3.58 -10.48
C VAL A 40 -5.18 2.40 -9.53
N LEU A 41 -5.17 1.17 -10.04
CA LEU A 41 -5.28 -0.02 -9.18
C LEU A 41 -4.11 -0.13 -8.20
N LEU A 42 -2.89 0.24 -8.62
CA LEU A 42 -1.76 0.27 -7.69
C LEU A 42 -1.94 1.36 -6.64
N ALA A 43 -2.46 2.53 -7.01
CA ALA A 43 -2.79 3.59 -6.06
C ALA A 43 -3.83 3.14 -5.04
N GLU A 44 -4.85 2.36 -5.43
CA GLU A 44 -5.85 1.79 -4.52
C GLU A 44 -5.23 0.82 -3.49
N ILE A 45 -4.30 -0.04 -3.92
CA ILE A 45 -3.53 -0.91 -3.02
C ILE A 45 -2.72 -0.06 -2.04
N LEU A 46 -1.97 0.92 -2.57
CA LEU A 46 -1.11 1.78 -1.76
C LEU A 46 -1.91 2.67 -0.81
N ALA A 47 -3.13 3.07 -1.15
CA ALA A 47 -4.01 3.81 -0.27
C ALA A 47 -4.49 2.96 0.93
N GLN A 48 -4.68 1.65 0.74
CA GLN A 48 -5.00 0.72 1.83
C GLN A 48 -3.79 0.42 2.72
N LEU A 49 -2.58 0.43 2.16
CA LEU A 49 -1.33 0.19 2.91
C LEU A 49 -0.82 1.44 3.64
N VAL A 50 -0.81 2.59 2.96
CA VAL A 50 -0.23 3.87 3.42
C VAL A 50 -1.13 5.04 3.05
N PRO A 51 -2.33 5.15 3.66
CA PRO A 51 -3.34 6.15 3.28
C PRO A 51 -2.83 7.60 3.36
N ALA A 52 -1.87 7.88 4.25
CA ALA A 52 -1.29 9.21 4.39
C ALA A 52 -0.48 9.69 3.16
N TRP A 53 -0.06 8.78 2.28
CA TRP A 53 0.80 9.12 1.14
C TRP A 53 0.05 9.14 -0.19
N VAL A 54 -1.14 8.56 -0.23
CA VAL A 54 -1.92 8.40 -1.45
C VAL A 54 -3.21 9.19 -1.37
N GLN A 55 -3.39 10.08 -2.32
CA GLN A 55 -4.62 10.83 -2.52
C GLN A 55 -5.20 10.39 -3.86
N LEU A 56 -6.25 9.54 -3.82
CA LEU A 56 -6.79 8.86 -5.00
C LEU A 56 -7.28 9.83 -6.10
N HIS A 57 -7.72 11.04 -5.73
CA HIS A 57 -8.14 12.07 -6.70
C HIS A 57 -7.02 12.54 -7.64
N ASN A 58 -5.75 12.26 -7.32
CA ASN A 58 -4.62 12.57 -8.20
C ASN A 58 -4.45 11.58 -9.36
N TYR A 59 -5.18 10.47 -9.37
CA TYR A 59 -5.01 9.38 -10.33
C TYR A 59 -6.33 9.13 -11.08
N PRO A 60 -6.71 10.00 -12.02
CA PRO A 60 -7.89 9.75 -12.84
C PRO A 60 -7.68 8.51 -13.71
N SER A 61 -8.71 7.67 -13.81
CA SER A 61 -8.71 6.52 -14.73
C SER A 61 -8.66 7.02 -16.17
N THR A 62 -7.75 6.47 -16.97
CA THR A 62 -7.51 6.94 -18.33
C THR A 62 -6.94 5.85 -19.25
N LEU A 63 -7.30 5.93 -20.52
CA LEU A 63 -6.73 5.12 -21.58
C LEU A 63 -5.63 5.85 -22.36
N ARG A 64 -5.51 7.17 -22.21
CA ARG A 64 -4.54 7.98 -22.96
C ARG A 64 -3.14 7.80 -22.38
N PHE A 65 -2.20 7.35 -23.20
CA PHE A 65 -0.82 7.05 -22.79
C PHE A 65 -0.15 8.19 -21.99
N GLN A 66 -0.23 9.43 -22.48
CA GLN A 66 0.36 10.59 -21.79
C GLN A 66 -0.21 10.80 -20.39
N GLN A 67 -1.50 10.55 -20.19
CA GLN A 67 -2.13 10.67 -18.87
C GLN A 67 -1.75 9.49 -17.97
N LYS A 68 -1.63 8.27 -18.52
CA LYS A 68 -1.09 7.12 -17.78
C LYS A 68 0.34 7.39 -17.29
N LEU A 69 1.19 7.95 -18.15
CA LEU A 69 2.56 8.30 -17.80
C LEU A 69 2.58 9.35 -16.68
N SER A 70 1.75 10.40 -16.77
CA SER A 70 1.61 11.40 -15.71
C SER A 70 1.14 10.80 -14.38
N ASN A 71 0.22 9.83 -14.41
CA ASN A 71 -0.20 9.07 -13.23
C ASN A 71 0.99 8.31 -12.62
N TRP A 72 1.78 7.60 -13.45
CA TRP A 72 2.97 6.86 -13.01
C TRP A 72 4.05 7.77 -12.42
N GLU A 73 4.36 8.90 -13.06
CA GLU A 73 5.31 9.89 -12.55
C GLU A 73 4.87 10.43 -11.19
N THR A 74 3.59 10.74 -11.05
CA THR A 74 3.02 11.24 -9.81
C THR A 74 3.07 10.18 -8.71
N LEU A 75 2.73 8.93 -9.02
CA LEU A 75 2.79 7.82 -8.07
C LEU A 75 4.23 7.52 -7.63
N ASN A 76 5.17 7.55 -8.58
CA ASN A 76 6.57 7.31 -8.32
C ASN A 76 7.19 8.39 -7.40
N ARG A 77 6.93 9.66 -7.72
CA ARG A 77 7.42 10.81 -6.96
C ARG A 77 6.81 10.87 -5.55
N LYS A 78 5.49 10.70 -5.43
CA LYS A 78 4.79 10.88 -4.15
C LYS A 78 4.89 9.66 -3.23
N VAL A 79 4.96 8.45 -3.78
CA VAL A 79 4.72 7.22 -3.00
C VAL A 79 5.86 6.21 -3.17
N LEU A 80 6.17 5.76 -4.39
CA LEU A 80 7.11 4.64 -4.59
C LEU A 80 8.54 4.98 -4.13
N THR A 81 9.01 6.21 -4.39
CA THR A 81 10.31 6.68 -3.89
C THR A 81 10.39 6.65 -2.35
N ARG A 82 9.28 6.93 -1.66
CA ARG A 82 9.21 6.89 -0.19
C ARG A 82 9.21 5.45 0.33
N LEU A 83 8.57 4.54 -0.40
CA LEU A 83 8.59 3.10 -0.14
C LEU A 83 9.92 2.41 -0.53
N LYS A 84 10.91 3.16 -1.04
CA LYS A 84 12.17 2.61 -1.57
C LYS A 84 11.98 1.65 -2.75
N CYS A 85 10.90 1.85 -3.52
CA CYS A 85 10.57 1.12 -4.75
C CYS A 85 10.53 2.06 -5.97
N GLY A 86 11.34 3.11 -5.97
CA GLY A 86 11.36 4.07 -7.07
C GLY A 86 11.68 3.39 -8.41
N ILE A 87 10.95 3.77 -9.46
CA ILE A 87 11.07 3.19 -10.81
C ILE A 87 11.63 4.20 -11.82
N SER A 88 12.38 3.72 -12.81
CA SER A 88 12.95 4.55 -13.87
C SER A 88 11.87 5.05 -14.84
N LEU A 89 12.17 6.08 -15.64
CA LEU A 89 11.25 6.57 -16.67
C LEU A 89 10.87 5.48 -17.66
N LYS A 90 11.86 4.70 -18.14
CA LYS A 90 11.62 3.56 -19.02
C LYS A 90 10.63 2.55 -18.43
N HIS A 91 10.77 2.22 -17.14
CA HIS A 91 9.84 1.28 -16.49
C HIS A 91 8.43 1.89 -16.36
N GLN A 92 8.32 3.21 -16.14
CA GLN A 92 7.01 3.90 -16.16
C GLN A 92 6.36 3.83 -17.55
N GLU A 93 7.14 3.99 -18.62
CA GLU A 93 6.66 3.83 -20.00
C GLU A 93 6.23 2.38 -20.29
N ASP A 94 7.00 1.39 -19.85
CA ASP A 94 6.66 -0.03 -19.99
C ASP A 94 5.34 -0.37 -19.27
N LEU A 95 5.15 0.19 -18.07
CA LEU A 95 3.91 0.03 -17.30
C LEU A 95 2.72 0.72 -17.99
N ALA A 96 2.90 1.94 -18.50
CA ALA A 96 1.87 2.68 -19.23
C ALA A 96 1.44 1.97 -20.53
N ASN A 97 2.39 1.27 -21.17
CA ASN A 97 2.16 0.43 -22.36
C ASN A 97 1.63 -0.98 -22.04
N ALA A 98 1.42 -1.31 -20.77
CA ALA A 98 0.99 -2.65 -20.35
C ALA A 98 1.94 -3.76 -20.82
N VAL A 99 3.25 -3.51 -20.82
CA VAL A 99 4.26 -4.50 -21.18
C VAL A 99 4.14 -5.70 -20.22
N PRO A 100 3.97 -6.93 -20.73
CA PRO A 100 3.86 -8.12 -19.87
C PRO A 100 5.08 -8.28 -18.96
N GLY A 101 4.85 -8.60 -17.68
CA GLY A 101 5.91 -8.78 -16.68
C GLY A 101 6.32 -7.48 -15.96
N ALA A 102 6.10 -6.31 -16.56
CA ALA A 102 6.53 -5.04 -15.97
C ALA A 102 5.79 -4.73 -14.65
N VAL A 103 4.49 -5.03 -14.60
CA VAL A 103 3.67 -4.79 -13.41
C VAL A 103 3.94 -5.83 -12.32
N GLU A 104 4.14 -7.09 -12.69
CA GLU A 104 4.41 -8.20 -11.77
C GLU A 104 5.72 -7.95 -11.00
N LEU A 105 6.76 -7.48 -11.70
CA LEU A 105 8.02 -7.08 -11.07
C LEU A 105 7.85 -5.96 -10.04
N LEU A 106 7.08 -4.93 -10.39
CA LEU A 106 6.79 -3.82 -9.46
C LEU A 106 5.98 -4.30 -8.26
N LEU A 107 4.96 -5.14 -8.47
CA LEU A 107 4.12 -5.68 -7.41
C LEU A 107 4.93 -6.53 -6.42
N ILE A 108 5.91 -7.33 -6.90
CA ILE A 108 6.83 -8.06 -6.04
C ILE A 108 7.65 -7.10 -5.16
N GLN A 109 8.16 -6.02 -5.75
CA GLN A 109 8.93 -5.01 -5.00
C GLN A 109 8.07 -4.32 -3.93
N VAL A 110 6.86 -3.88 -4.30
CA VAL A 110 5.92 -3.22 -3.38
C VAL A 110 5.50 -4.18 -2.27
N LYS A 111 5.19 -5.44 -2.59
CA LYS A 111 4.87 -6.47 -1.58
C LYS A 111 6.02 -6.63 -0.59
N ARG A 112 7.26 -6.79 -1.07
CA ARG A 112 8.45 -6.90 -0.20
C ARG A 112 8.62 -5.66 0.67
N ALA A 113 8.53 -4.47 0.10
CA ALA A 113 8.64 -3.20 0.83
C ALA A 113 7.53 -3.03 1.87
N SER A 114 6.31 -3.47 1.57
CA SER A 114 5.17 -3.41 2.50
C SER A 114 5.37 -4.32 3.71
N VAL A 115 6.00 -5.48 3.55
CA VAL A 115 6.34 -6.38 4.68
C VAL A 115 7.39 -5.73 5.59
N LEU A 116 8.40 -5.07 5.01
CA LEU A 116 9.40 -4.32 5.76
C LEU A 116 8.80 -3.08 6.45
N ALA A 117 7.86 -2.39 5.79
CA ALA A 117 7.12 -1.28 6.37
C ALA A 117 6.12 -1.73 7.45
N SER A 118 5.63 -2.97 7.41
CA SER A 118 4.74 -3.53 8.42
C SER A 118 5.47 -3.77 9.75
N GLN A 119 6.76 -4.09 9.73
CA GLN A 119 7.57 -4.13 10.97
C GLN A 119 7.65 -2.76 11.64
N THR A 120 7.71 -1.67 10.86
CA THR A 120 7.71 -0.30 11.39
C THR A 120 6.29 0.18 11.75
N CYS A 121 5.24 -0.19 11.02
CA CYS A 121 3.86 0.23 11.31
C CYS A 121 3.23 -0.55 12.48
N VAL A 122 3.48 -1.86 12.62
CA VAL A 122 3.06 -2.62 13.82
C VAL A 122 3.78 -2.06 15.05
N TYR A 123 5.08 -1.75 14.94
CA TYR A 123 5.84 -1.10 16.01
C TYR A 123 5.33 0.31 16.33
N TYR A 124 4.99 1.13 15.34
CA TYR A 124 4.44 2.48 15.57
C TYR A 124 2.99 2.46 16.06
N LYS A 125 2.16 1.52 15.62
CA LYS A 125 0.82 1.28 16.20
C LYS A 125 0.97 0.83 17.65
N HIS A 126 1.86 -0.12 17.95
CA HIS A 126 2.09 -0.62 19.30
C HIS A 126 2.68 0.46 20.24
N ILE A 127 3.62 1.29 19.75
CA ILE A 127 4.16 2.44 20.49
C ILE A 127 3.09 3.51 20.70
N ALA A 128 2.28 3.83 19.69
CA ALA A 128 1.19 4.80 19.83
C ALA A 128 0.17 4.33 20.87
N THR A 129 -0.18 3.04 20.88
CA THR A 129 -1.05 2.47 21.93
C THR A 129 -0.38 2.51 23.31
N LEU A 130 0.91 2.18 23.41
CA LEU A 130 1.65 2.26 24.67
C LEU A 130 1.74 3.69 25.21
N SER A 131 1.96 4.69 24.36
CA SER A 131 1.96 6.11 24.76
C SER A 131 0.61 6.55 25.31
N VAL A 132 -0.49 6.14 24.68
CA VAL A 132 -1.86 6.45 25.16
C VAL A 132 -2.16 5.74 26.49
N VAL A 133 -1.77 4.47 26.63
CA VAL A 133 -1.95 3.71 27.88
C VAL A 133 -1.14 4.32 29.02
N ILE A 134 0.13 4.67 28.78
CA ILE A 134 0.99 5.32 29.78
C ILE A 134 0.41 6.68 30.21
N CYS A 135 -0.03 7.51 29.26
CA CYS A 135 -0.71 8.77 29.58
C CYS A 135 -1.97 8.56 30.43
N ASN A 136 -2.81 7.58 30.09
CA ASN A 136 -4.03 7.28 30.85
C ASN A 136 -3.73 6.78 32.26
N VAL A 137 -2.71 5.93 32.43
CA VAL A 137 -2.29 5.41 33.75
C VAL A 137 -1.70 6.53 34.61
N LEU A 138 -0.83 7.39 34.07
CA LEU A 138 -0.28 8.54 34.80
C LEU A 138 -1.38 9.52 35.23
N THR A 139 -2.38 9.74 34.37
CA THR A 139 -3.53 10.60 34.70
C THR A 139 -4.38 9.97 35.81
N ALA A 140 -4.61 8.65 35.76
CA ALA A 140 -5.38 7.93 36.77
C ALA A 140 -4.69 7.86 38.15
N VAL A 141 -3.36 7.74 38.18
CA VAL A 141 -2.56 7.76 39.42
C VAL A 141 -2.57 9.15 40.06
N ASN A 142 -2.49 10.23 39.26
CA ASN A 142 -2.59 11.59 39.78
C ASN A 142 -4.02 12.03 40.15
N ALA A 143 -5.05 11.31 39.69
CA ALA A 143 -6.46 11.66 39.94
C ALA A 143 -7.02 11.09 41.26
N ASN A 144 -6.24 10.37 42.07
CA ASN A 144 -6.75 9.75 43.31
C ASN A 144 -5.90 10.03 44.55
N PRO A 145 -5.92 11.27 45.09
CA PRO A 145 -5.25 11.62 46.34
C PRO A 145 -6.03 11.26 47.62
N SER A 146 -7.23 10.66 47.56
CA SER A 146 -8.07 10.46 48.75
C SER A 146 -8.23 8.97 49.12
N LYS A 147 -7.27 8.42 49.88
CA LYS A 147 -7.48 7.31 50.86
C LYS A 147 -6.21 6.89 51.62
N ALA A 148 -5.32 7.84 51.96
CA ALA A 148 -4.08 7.53 52.72
C ALA A 148 -4.03 8.09 54.15
N GLU A 149 -5.10 8.72 54.66
CA GLU A 149 -5.13 9.23 56.04
C GLU A 149 -6.41 8.79 56.76
N ALA A 150 -6.37 7.60 57.35
CA ALA A 150 -7.30 7.19 58.41
C ALA A 150 -6.73 5.98 59.18
N VAL A 151 -5.58 6.17 59.83
CA VAL A 151 -5.20 5.41 61.03
C VAL A 151 -4.59 6.42 61.99
N THR A 152 -5.41 6.91 62.92
CA THR A 152 -4.98 7.60 64.13
C THR A 152 -5.14 6.61 65.28
#